data_AF-A0A9R1CRD6-F1
#
_entry.id   AF-A0A9R1CRD6-F1
#
_cell.length_a   1.000
_cell.length_b   1.000
_cell.length_c   1.000
_cell.angle_alpha   90.00
_cell.angle_beta   90.00
_cell.angle_gamma   90.00
#
_symmetry.space_group_name_H-M   'P 1'
#
loop_
_entity.id
_entity.type
_entity.pdbx_description
1 polymer ?
#
loop_
_entity_poly.entity_id
_entity_poly.type
_entity_poly.pdbx_seq_one_letter_code
_entity_poly.pdbx_strand_id
1 'polypeptide(L)'
;MSAEPRAKPGRESISRAVSKPSNTLVLLPHLHDHDVGVCLDLLTVAEPAEENVLAVSFEETAADKSRRWSEGVGTQPRELAVVEVSPSDDVASLAETISGQLAEWESSDARTVVCFHTVVR
;
A
#
# COMPACT_ATOMS: atom_id res chain seq x y z
N MET A 1 -42.59 -0.23 -3.53
CA MET A 1 -41.68 0.50 -2.63
C MET A 1 -40.36 -0.24 -2.60
N SER A 2 -39.48 0.07 -3.53
CA SER A 2 -38.12 -0.48 -3.57
C SER A 2 -37.22 0.48 -2.82
N ALA A 3 -36.48 -0.03 -1.84
CA ALA A 3 -35.42 0.73 -1.18
C ALA A 3 -34.22 0.79 -2.13
N GLU A 4 -33.83 2.00 -2.54
CA GLU A 4 -32.56 2.22 -3.21
C GLU A 4 -31.40 1.91 -2.23
N PRO A 5 -30.32 1.25 -2.69
CA PRO A 5 -29.14 1.07 -1.86
C PRO A 5 -28.48 2.44 -1.62
N ARG A 6 -28.36 2.81 -0.33
CA ARG A 6 -27.64 4.00 0.12
C ARG A 6 -26.21 3.98 -0.41
N ALA A 7 -25.89 4.87 -1.33
CA ALA A 7 -24.51 5.16 -1.71
C ALA A 7 -23.74 5.63 -0.46
N LYS A 8 -22.64 4.95 -0.14
CA LYS A 8 -21.71 5.37 0.91
C LYS A 8 -21.12 6.74 0.50
N PRO A 9 -20.98 7.71 1.43
CA PRO A 9 -20.47 9.03 1.11
C PRO A 9 -19.08 8.90 0.48
N GLY A 10 -18.94 9.42 -0.74
CA GLY A 10 -17.70 9.38 -1.50
C GLY A 10 -16.64 10.22 -0.81
N ARG A 11 -15.64 9.56 -0.21
CA ARG A 11 -14.36 10.18 0.09
C ARG A 11 -13.74 10.57 -1.24
N GLU A 12 -13.46 11.86 -1.45
CA GLU A 12 -12.55 12.25 -2.52
C GLU A 12 -11.20 11.56 -2.27
N SER A 13 -10.73 10.79 -3.26
CA SER A 13 -9.51 9.99 -3.17
C SER A 13 -8.29 10.92 -3.02
N ILE A 14 -7.52 10.73 -1.96
CA ILE A 14 -6.32 11.54 -1.64
C ILE A 14 -5.29 11.41 -2.77
N SER A 15 -5.32 10.27 -3.47
CA SER A 15 -4.51 10.01 -4.67
C SER A 15 -4.60 11.13 -5.73
N ARG A 16 -5.75 11.79 -5.86
CA ARG A 16 -5.94 12.89 -6.84
C ARG A 16 -5.17 14.16 -6.50
N ALA A 17 -4.82 14.35 -5.23
CA ALA A 17 -4.10 15.54 -4.78
C ALA A 17 -2.57 15.43 -4.94
N VAL A 18 -2.06 14.27 -5.36
CA VAL A 18 -0.62 13.98 -5.42
C VAL A 18 -0.11 13.97 -6.87
N SER A 19 0.87 14.82 -7.19
CA SER A 19 1.52 14.88 -8.50
C SER A 19 2.56 13.75 -8.68
N LYS A 20 2.60 13.06 -9.83
CA LYS A 20 3.55 11.95 -10.10
C LYS A 20 4.85 12.42 -10.80
N PRO A 21 6.03 11.85 -10.52
CA PRO A 21 6.36 11.00 -9.36
C PRO A 21 6.45 11.82 -8.07
N SER A 22 6.11 11.21 -6.95
CA SER A 22 6.04 11.86 -5.63
C SER A 22 6.52 10.91 -4.54
N ASN A 23 7.24 11.48 -3.57
CA ASN A 23 7.44 10.86 -2.26
C ASN A 23 6.49 11.53 -1.28
N THR A 24 5.46 10.82 -0.85
CA THR A 24 4.44 11.35 0.06
C THR A 24 4.60 10.67 1.42
N LEU A 25 4.98 11.44 2.44
CA LEU A 25 4.97 10.98 3.83
C LEU A 25 3.61 11.32 4.44
N VAL A 26 2.91 10.30 4.93
CA VAL A 26 1.63 10.48 5.62
C VAL A 26 1.81 10.15 7.10
N LEU A 27 1.58 11.16 7.93
CA LEU A 27 1.65 11.03 9.39
C LEU A 27 0.23 10.80 9.91
N LEU A 28 -0.05 9.57 10.34
CA LEU A 28 -1.32 9.22 10.98
C LEU A 28 -1.06 8.95 12.46
N PRO A 29 -1.62 9.75 13.39
CA PRO A 29 -1.28 9.69 14.80
C PRO A 29 -1.73 8.39 15.48
N HIS A 30 -2.76 7.73 14.96
CA HIS A 30 -3.16 6.37 15.34
C HIS A 30 -3.73 5.70 14.10
N LEU A 31 -3.16 4.57 13.70
CA LEU A 31 -3.69 3.80 12.59
C LEU A 31 -4.76 2.85 13.13
N HIS A 32 -6.03 3.22 13.00
CA HIS A 32 -7.15 2.30 13.23
C HIS A 32 -7.48 1.56 11.94
N ASP A 33 -8.29 0.50 12.00
CA ASP A 33 -8.68 -0.29 10.81
C ASP A 33 -9.27 0.59 9.67
N HIS A 34 -9.86 1.73 10.02
CA HIS A 34 -10.40 2.71 9.08
C HIS A 34 -9.33 3.53 8.32
N ASP A 35 -8.10 3.56 8.81
CA ASP A 35 -6.98 4.31 8.26
C ASP A 35 -6.13 3.48 7.29
N VAL A 36 -6.23 2.14 7.31
CA VAL A 36 -5.56 1.31 6.30
C VAL A 36 -6.18 1.53 4.91
N GLY A 37 -7.46 1.89 4.84
CA GLY A 37 -8.11 2.31 3.60
C GLY A 37 -7.51 3.59 3.01
N VAL A 38 -6.92 4.47 3.83
CA VAL A 38 -6.22 5.68 3.38
C VAL A 38 -4.86 5.33 2.79
N CYS A 39 -4.10 4.43 3.43
CA CYS A 39 -2.87 3.90 2.83
C CYS A 39 -3.17 3.21 1.50
N LEU A 40 -4.18 2.33 1.43
CA LEU A 40 -4.55 1.66 0.19
C LEU A 40 -4.97 2.67 -0.90
N ASP A 41 -5.78 3.68 -0.57
CA ASP A 41 -6.17 4.75 -1.51
C ASP A 41 -4.96 5.53 -2.06
N LEU A 42 -3.96 5.82 -1.21
CA LEU A 42 -2.71 6.44 -1.62
C LEU A 42 -1.80 5.52 -2.44
N LEU A 43 -1.98 4.20 -2.33
CA LEU A 43 -1.25 3.20 -3.11
C LEU A 43 -1.92 2.89 -4.45
N THR A 44 -3.17 3.31 -4.66
CA THR A 44 -3.92 3.10 -5.90
C THR A 44 -4.10 4.41 -6.67
N VAL A 45 -3.01 5.15 -6.88
CA VAL A 45 -3.04 6.42 -7.65
C VAL A 45 -3.18 6.17 -9.15
N ALA A 46 -2.87 4.97 -9.62
CA ALA A 46 -3.27 4.49 -10.95
C ALA A 46 -4.15 3.24 -10.80
N GLU A 47 -4.57 2.68 -11.94
CA GLU A 47 -5.22 1.37 -11.95
C GLU A 47 -4.29 0.35 -11.28
N PRO A 48 -4.72 -0.34 -10.22
CA PRO A 48 -3.87 -1.30 -9.50
C PRO A 48 -3.15 -2.29 -10.43
N ALA A 49 -3.86 -2.78 -11.45
CA ALA A 49 -3.36 -3.76 -12.41
C ALA A 49 -2.15 -3.26 -13.25
N GLU A 50 -1.84 -1.97 -13.22
CA GLU A 50 -0.70 -1.36 -13.91
C GLU A 50 0.47 -1.02 -12.97
N GLU A 51 0.35 -1.34 -11.67
CA GLU A 51 1.33 -0.98 -10.65
C GLU A 51 1.92 -2.22 -9.96
N ASN A 52 3.21 -2.14 -9.66
CA ASN A 52 3.88 -3.06 -8.74
C ASN A 52 3.87 -2.41 -7.35
N VAL A 53 3.38 -3.12 -6.34
CA VAL A 53 3.20 -2.58 -4.99
C VAL A 53 4.13 -3.29 -4.03
N LEU A 54 5.08 -2.56 -3.46
CA LEU A 54 5.93 -3.04 -2.36
C LEU A 54 5.44 -2.45 -1.05
N ALA A 55 4.99 -3.29 -0.12
CA ALA A 55 4.70 -2.88 1.25
C ALA A 55 5.84 -3.30 2.18
N VAL A 56 6.33 -2.38 3.00
CA VAL A 56 7.29 -2.65 4.07
C VAL A 56 6.56 -2.45 5.39
N SER A 57 6.46 -3.47 6.24
CA SER A 57 5.62 -3.44 7.44
C SER A 57 6.25 -4.11 8.66
N PHE A 58 6.01 -3.56 9.86
CA PHE A 58 6.55 -4.09 11.12
C PHE A 58 5.61 -5.07 11.85
N GLU A 59 4.30 -4.94 11.68
CA GLU A 59 3.29 -5.74 12.40
C GLU A 59 2.28 -6.46 11.48
N GLU A 60 2.44 -6.35 10.16
CA GLU A 60 1.53 -6.96 9.19
C GLU A 60 2.27 -8.00 8.35
N THR A 61 1.71 -9.21 8.34
CA THR A 61 2.23 -10.29 7.49
C THR A 61 1.83 -10.10 6.02
N ALA A 62 2.54 -10.76 5.11
CA ALA A 62 2.19 -10.76 3.69
C ALA A 62 0.75 -11.27 3.43
N ALA A 63 0.32 -12.26 4.20
CA ALA A 63 -1.03 -12.82 4.11
C ALA A 63 -2.10 -11.81 4.58
N ASP A 64 -1.84 -11.11 5.70
CA ASP A 64 -2.75 -10.07 6.19
C ASP A 64 -2.86 -8.91 5.21
N LYS A 65 -1.73 -8.50 4.60
CA LYS A 65 -1.71 -7.47 3.56
C LYS A 65 -2.53 -7.87 2.35
N SER A 66 -2.33 -9.09 1.87
CA SER A 66 -3.03 -9.61 0.69
C SER A 66 -4.54 -9.70 0.92
N ARG A 67 -4.96 -10.14 2.12
CA ARG A 67 -6.37 -10.16 2.53
C ARG A 67 -6.94 -8.74 2.54
N ARG A 68 -6.28 -7.80 3.22
CA ARG A 68 -6.75 -6.40 3.32
C ARG A 68 -6.81 -5.70 1.97
N TRP A 69 -5.84 -5.95 1.10
CA TRP A 69 -5.86 -5.44 -0.26
C TRP A 69 -7.10 -5.92 -1.02
N SER A 70 -7.38 -7.23 -0.96
CA SER A 70 -8.53 -7.84 -1.62
C SER A 70 -9.86 -7.30 -1.08
N GLU A 71 -9.94 -7.02 0.23
CA GLU A 71 -11.13 -6.47 0.88
C GLU A 71 -11.33 -4.97 0.61
N GLY A 72 -10.25 -4.20 0.51
CA GLY A 72 -10.29 -2.73 0.41
C GLY A 72 -10.25 -2.17 -1.03
N VAL A 73 -9.50 -2.81 -1.93
CA VAL A 73 -9.28 -2.36 -3.31
C VAL A 73 -10.05 -3.23 -4.31
N GLY A 74 -10.15 -4.53 -4.06
CA GLY A 74 -10.87 -5.49 -4.90
C GLY A 74 -10.11 -5.93 -6.16
N THR A 75 -9.26 -5.08 -6.75
CA THR A 75 -8.40 -5.40 -7.90
C THR A 75 -6.98 -5.67 -7.41
N GLN A 76 -6.40 -6.84 -7.71
CA GLN A 76 -5.00 -7.14 -7.40
C GLN A 76 -4.07 -6.22 -8.20
N PRO A 77 -2.93 -5.78 -7.61
CA PRO A 77 -1.93 -5.10 -8.39
C PRO A 77 -1.27 -6.08 -9.36
N ARG A 78 -0.45 -5.57 -10.28
CA ARG A 78 0.31 -6.44 -11.18
C ARG A 78 1.20 -7.40 -10.40
N GLU A 79 1.92 -6.84 -9.43
CA GLU A 79 2.75 -7.56 -8.48
C GLU A 79 2.54 -6.96 -7.08
N LEU A 80 2.44 -7.82 -6.06
CA LEU A 80 2.39 -7.43 -4.66
C LEU A 80 3.51 -8.13 -3.91
N ALA A 81 4.44 -7.36 -3.35
CA ALA A 81 5.46 -7.85 -2.44
C ALA A 81 5.30 -7.21 -1.06
N VAL A 82 5.58 -8.00 -0.02
CA VAL A 82 5.55 -7.53 1.36
C VAL A 82 6.86 -7.90 2.04
N VAL A 83 7.57 -6.88 2.51
CA VAL A 83 8.76 -7.02 3.35
C VAL A 83 8.34 -6.82 4.79
N GLU A 84 8.35 -7.92 5.53
CA GLU A 84 8.07 -7.94 6.96
C GLU A 84 9.34 -7.54 7.72
N VAL A 85 9.23 -6.54 8.59
CA VAL A 85 10.33 -5.99 9.38
C VAL A 85 10.20 -6.51 10.81
N SER A 86 11.23 -7.22 11.27
CA SER A 86 11.35 -7.65 12.66
C SER A 86 12.07 -6.58 13.50
N PRO A 87 11.79 -6.48 14.81
CA PRO A 87 12.58 -5.66 15.74
C PRO A 87 14.08 -5.98 15.76
N SER A 88 14.46 -7.20 15.32
CA SER A 88 15.84 -7.65 15.25
C SER A 88 16.56 -7.25 13.97
N ASP A 89 15.83 -6.77 12.96
CA ASP A 89 16.40 -6.52 11.65
C ASP A 89 17.21 -5.22 11.67
N ASP A 90 18.40 -5.28 11.08
CA ASP A 90 19.20 -4.08 10.86
C ASP A 90 18.82 -3.40 9.54
N VAL A 91 19.09 -2.10 9.47
CA VAL A 91 18.72 -1.26 8.33
C VAL A 91 19.42 -1.70 7.03
N ALA A 92 20.63 -2.26 7.11
CA ALA A 92 21.35 -2.69 5.91
C ALA A 92 20.73 -3.95 5.31
N SER A 93 20.37 -4.93 6.14
CA SER A 93 19.65 -6.13 5.71
C SER A 93 18.27 -5.79 5.11
N LEU A 94 17.56 -4.85 5.73
CA LEU A 94 16.29 -4.36 5.20
C LEU A 94 16.48 -3.65 3.84
N ALA A 95 17.50 -2.80 3.72
CA ALA A 95 17.81 -2.10 2.49
C ALA A 95 18.18 -3.07 1.35
N GLU A 96 18.95 -4.12 1.66
CA GLU A 96 19.29 -5.17 0.69
C GLU A 96 18.04 -5.92 0.22
N THR A 97 17.15 -6.29 1.15
CA THR A 97 15.89 -6.97 0.83
C THR A 97 15.00 -6.12 -0.07
N ILE A 98 14.82 -4.84 0.27
CA ILE A 98 14.04 -3.88 -0.54
C ILE A 98 14.69 -3.71 -1.91
N SER A 99 16.02 -3.54 -1.97
CA SER A 99 16.75 -3.35 -3.22
C SER A 99 16.65 -4.58 -4.11
N GLY A 100 16.74 -5.79 -3.54
CA GLY A 100 16.55 -7.05 -4.26
C GLY A 100 15.17 -7.12 -4.91
N GLN A 101 14.11 -6.81 -4.15
CA GLN A 101 12.75 -6.81 -4.68
C GLN A 101 12.55 -5.78 -5.79
N LEU A 102 13.13 -4.58 -5.65
CA LEU A 102 13.04 -3.52 -6.65
C LEU A 102 13.81 -3.90 -7.93
N ALA A 103 14.94 -4.58 -7.80
CA ALA A 103 15.73 -5.08 -8.94
C ALA A 103 14.96 -6.15 -9.74
N GLU A 104 14.22 -7.04 -9.06
CA GLU A 104 13.34 -8.01 -9.75
C GLU A 104 12.29 -7.31 -10.65
N TRP A 105 11.84 -6.12 -10.25
CA TRP A 105 10.84 -5.35 -10.97
C TRP A 105 11.41 -4.31 -11.94
N GLU A 106 12.74 -4.16 -12.04
CA GLU A 106 13.36 -3.14 -12.89
C GLU A 106 12.98 -3.30 -14.38
N SER A 107 12.79 -4.54 -14.82
CA SER A 107 12.36 -4.86 -16.20
C SER A 107 10.86 -4.72 -16.44
N SER A 108 10.09 -4.40 -15.40
CA SER A 108 8.64 -4.21 -15.50
C SER A 108 8.31 -2.85 -16.10
N ASP A 109 7.44 -2.81 -17.10
CA ASP A 109 6.84 -1.56 -17.58
C ASP A 109 5.81 -0.98 -16.59
N ALA A 110 5.52 -1.69 -15.49
CA ALA A 110 4.60 -1.26 -14.46
C ALA A 110 5.23 -0.22 -13.53
N ARG A 111 4.43 0.71 -13.05
CA ARG A 111 4.90 1.71 -12.08
C ARG A 111 5.06 1.07 -10.70
N THR A 112 6.23 1.24 -10.09
CA THR A 112 6.46 0.79 -8.72
C THR A 112 5.99 1.82 -7.70
N VAL A 113 5.22 1.37 -6.72
CA VAL A 113 4.77 2.15 -5.56
C VAL A 113 5.25 1.46 -4.28
N VAL A 114 5.86 2.21 -3.37
CA VAL A 114 6.38 1.68 -2.10
C VAL A 114 5.60 2.29 -0.93
N CYS A 115 5.08 1.44 -0.05
CA CYS A 115 4.44 1.83 1.20
C CYS A 115 5.30 1.45 2.39
N PHE A 116 5.63 2.41 3.25
CA PHE A 116 6.16 2.10 4.58
C PHE A 116 5.01 2.16 5.59
N HIS A 117 4.71 1.03 6.18
CA HIS A 117 3.66 0.89 7.17
C HIS A 117 4.29 0.71 8.55
N THR A 118 4.24 1.78 9.35
CA THR A 118 4.78 1.77 10.71
C THR A 118 3.66 2.07 11.69
N VAL A 119 3.53 1.27 12.74
CA VAL A 119 2.77 1.67 13.92
C VAL A 119 3.67 2.46 14.86
N VAL A 120 3.50 3.78 14.91
CA VAL A 120 4.03 4.55 16.04
C VAL A 120 3.05 4.39 17.20
N ARG A 121 3.51 3.80 18.31
CA ARG A 121 2.79 3.82 19.59
C ARG A 121 3.06 5.12 20.34
#